data_AF-E2BHG9-F1
#
_entry.id   AF-E2BHG9-F1
#
_cell.length_a   1.000
_cell.length_b   1.000
_cell.length_c   1.000
_cell.angle_alpha   90.00
_cell.angle_beta   90.00
_cell.angle_gamma   90.00
#
_symmetry.space_group_name_H-M   'P 1'
#
loop_
_entity.id
_entity.type
_entity.pdbx_description
1 polymer ?
#
loop_
_entity_poly.entity_id
_entity_poly.type
_entity_poly.pdbx_seq_one_letter_code
_entity_poly.pdbx_strand_id
1 'polypeptide(L)' 'IYQEQSIRLSDAIGRKRPFTGQGSRKVILLHDNAKSHIAEATRSKENHYTWARRCPTHSVFFRLAPSDFY' A
#
# COMPACT_ATOMS: atom_id res chain seq x y z
N ILE A 1 8.73 -11.39 -4.06
CA ILE A 1 7.48 -11.63 -3.29
C ILE A 1 6.70 -10.33 -3.07
N TYR A 2 7.16 -9.36 -2.27
CA TYR A 2 6.35 -8.15 -1.99
C TYR A 2 6.06 -7.28 -3.22
N GLN A 3 7.04 -7.08 -4.10
CA GLN A 3 6.84 -6.31 -5.35
C GLN A 3 5.75 -6.91 -6.25
N GLU A 4 5.73 -8.23 -6.36
CA GLU A 4 4.72 -8.95 -7.15
C GLU A 4 3.33 -8.83 -6.52
N GLN A 5 3.25 -8.85 -5.19
CA GLN A 5 2.01 -8.57 -4.46
C GLN A 5 1.51 -7.13 -4.72
N SER A 6 2.40 -6.13 -4.75
CA SER A 6 2.02 -4.75 -5.07
C SER A 6 1.49 -4.61 -6.51
N ILE A 7 2.10 -5.30 -7.48
CA ILE A 7 1.61 -5.31 -8.88
C ILE A 7 0.20 -5.89 -8.94
N ARG A 8 0.01 -7.08 -8.35
CA ARG A 8 -1.30 -7.76 -8.33
C ARG A 8 -2.38 -6.94 -7.61
N LEU A 9 -2.00 -6.25 -6.52
CA LEU A 9 -2.90 -5.35 -5.79
C LEU A 9 -3.32 -4.17 -6.67
N SER A 10 -2.39 -3.56 -7.41
CA SER A 10 -2.69 -2.46 -8.34
C SER A 10 -3.70 -2.89 -9.42
N ASP A 11 -3.46 -4.04 -10.06
CA ASP A 11 -4.37 -4.60 -11.06
C ASP A 11 -5.76 -4.89 -10.47
N ALA A 12 -5.79 -5.48 -9.27
CA ALA A 12 -7.04 -5.79 -8.59
C ALA A 12 -7.83 -4.53 -8.21
N ILE A 13 -7.16 -3.46 -7.77
CA ILE A 13 -7.78 -2.16 -7.48
C ILE A 13 -8.38 -1.56 -8.75
N GLY A 14 -7.63 -1.59 -9.86
CA GLY A 14 -8.11 -1.09 -11.15
C GLY A 14 -9.37 -1.83 -11.63
N ARG A 15 -9.42 -3.16 -11.46
CA ARG A 15 -10.57 -3.98 -11.88
C ARG A 15 -11.78 -3.86 -10.94
N LYS A 16 -11.56 -3.96 -9.62
CA LYS A 16 -12.67 -4.04 -8.65
C LYS A 16 -13.21 -2.68 -8.22
N ARG A 17 -12.43 -1.62 -8.41
CA ARG A 17 -12.79 -0.26 -8.01
C ARG A 17 -12.46 0.70 -9.15
N PRO A 18 -13.20 0.66 -10.27
CA PRO A 18 -12.99 1.58 -11.37
C PRO A 18 -13.06 3.03 -10.88
N PHE A 19 -12.13 3.85 -11.37
CA PHE A 19 -12.06 5.27 -11.04
C PHE A 19 -12.53 6.07 -12.24
N THR A 20 -13.59 6.86 -12.06
CA THR A 20 -14.20 7.69 -13.13
C THR A 20 -13.72 9.14 -13.09
N GLY A 21 -12.81 9.48 -12.17
CA GLY A 21 -12.24 10.82 -12.06
C GLY A 21 -11.14 11.08 -13.08
N GLN A 22 -10.85 12.36 -13.31
CA GLN A 22 -9.79 12.80 -14.20
C GLN A 22 -8.41 12.63 -13.54
N GLY A 23 -7.45 12.07 -14.28
CA GLY A 23 -6.09 11.85 -13.78
C GLY A 23 -5.90 10.50 -13.08
N SER A 24 -4.79 10.36 -12.34
CA SER A 24 -4.48 9.14 -11.62
C SER A 24 -5.24 9.07 -10.29
N ARG A 25 -5.73 7.88 -9.95
CA ARG A 25 -6.33 7.62 -8.65
C ARG A 25 -5.27 7.72 -7.56
N LYS A 26 -5.44 8.66 -6.63
CA LYS A 26 -4.65 8.68 -5.39
C LYS A 26 -5.09 7.52 -4.48
N VAL A 27 -4.18 6.59 -4.22
CA VAL A 27 -4.40 5.46 -3.29
C VAL A 27 -3.56 5.71 -2.04
N ILE A 28 -4.15 5.56 -0.85
CA ILE A 28 -3.41 5.61 0.42
C ILE A 28 -3.25 4.16 0.89
N LEU A 29 -2.01 3.68 0.97
CA LEU A 29 -1.70 2.34 1.42
C LEU A 29 -1.25 2.38 2.89
N LEU A 30 -1.95 1.64 3.75
CA LEU A 30 -1.62 1.47 5.17
C LEU A 30 -1.04 0.06 5.35
N HIS A 31 0.22 -0.03 5.74
CA HIS A 31 0.88 -1.29 6.09
C HIS A 31 1.90 -1.06 7.21
N ASP A 32 2.33 -2.14 7.84
CA ASP A 32 3.36 -2.15 8.89
C ASP A 32 4.78 -1.89 8.32
N ASN A 33 5.75 -1.67 9.21
CA ASN A 33 7.14 -1.36 8.83
C ASN A 33 8.04 -2.59 8.72
N ALA A 34 7.50 -3.75 8.34
CA ALA A 34 8.33 -4.93 8.07
C ALA A 34 9.48 -4.58 7.09
N LYS A 35 10.65 -5.20 7.28
CA LYS A 35 11.87 -4.90 6.50
C LYS A 35 11.64 -4.98 4.98
N SER A 36 10.78 -5.89 4.52
CA SER A 36 10.36 -6.03 3.12
C SER A 36 9.56 -4.83 2.60
N HIS A 37 8.77 -4.18 3.45
CA HIS A 37 7.89 -3.07 3.09
C HIS A 37 8.63 -1.74 3.03
N ILE A 38 9.67 -1.58 3.85
CA ILE A 38 10.51 -0.37 3.87
C ILE A 38 11.70 -0.43 2.92
N ALA A 39 11.94 -1.57 2.27
CA ALA A 39 13.01 -1.74 1.30
C ALA A 39 12.89 -0.70 0.16
N GLU A 40 14.02 -0.20 -0.32
CA GLU A 40 14.04 0.86 -1.33
C GLU A 40 13.33 0.45 -2.63
N ALA A 41 13.54 -0.79 -3.06
CA ALA A 41 12.88 -1.36 -4.24
C ALA A 41 11.34 -1.43 -4.12
N THR A 42 10.82 -1.50 -2.88
CA THR A 42 9.39 -1.44 -2.57
C THR A 42 8.90 0.01 -2.62
N ARG A 43 9.64 0.93 -1.98
CA ARG A 43 9.33 2.37 -1.96
C ARG A 43 9.28 2.97 -3.36
N SER A 44 10.23 2.62 -4.22
CA SER A 44 10.26 3.09 -5.62
C SER A 44 9.03 2.62 -6.40
N LYS A 45 8.52 1.42 -6.10
CA LYS A 45 7.34 0.87 -6.78
C LYS A 45 6.04 1.52 -6.30
N GLU A 46 5.95 1.81 -5.00
CA GLU A 46 4.82 2.57 -4.43
C GLU A 46 4.72 3.98 -5.04
N ASN A 47 5.86 4.68 -5.17
CA ASN A 47 5.94 5.98 -5.83
C ASN A 47 5.53 5.90 -7.30
N HIS A 48 5.95 4.86 -8.03
CA HIS A 48 5.56 4.65 -9.42
C HIS A 48 4.05 4.54 -9.59
N TYR A 49 3.36 3.90 -8.64
CA TYR A 49 1.89 3.82 -8.64
C TYR A 49 1.20 5.04 -8.02
N THR A 50 1.95 6.09 -7.64
CA THR A 50 1.45 7.30 -6.98
C THR A 50 0.70 7.01 -5.67
N TRP A 51 1.05 5.91 -5.01
CA TRP A 51 0.45 5.53 -3.74
C TRP A 51 1.08 6.35 -2.61
N ALA A 52 0.23 6.90 -1.76
CA ALA A 52 0.65 7.58 -0.56
C ALA A 52 0.79 6.58 0.57
N ARG A 53 2.02 6.42 1.07
CA ARG A 53 2.33 5.53 2.17
C ARG A 53 1.86 6.10 3.50
N ARG A 54 1.14 5.29 4.27
CA ARG A 54 0.87 5.56 5.69
C ARG A 54 1.49 4.42 6.50
N CYS A 55 2.64 4.70 7.09
CA CYS A 55 3.38 3.75 7.91
C CYS A 55 3.26 4.17 9.37
N PRO A 56 2.61 3.39 10.23
CA PRO A 56 2.60 3.67 11.65
C PRO A 56 3.96 3.33 12.25
N THR A 57 4.55 4.27 12.99
CA THR A 57 5.93 4.20 13.49
C THR A 57 6.09 3.46 14.82
N HIS A 58 5.02 2.91 15.42
CA HIS A 58 5.06 2.48 16.82
C HIS A 58 4.41 1.10 17.07
N SER A 59 5.00 0.36 18.02
CA SER A 59 4.51 -0.93 18.56
C SER A 59 3.07 -0.87 19.09
N VAL A 60 2.61 0.31 19.52
CA VAL A 60 1.24 0.55 19.96
C VAL A 60 0.22 0.54 18.80
N PHE A 61 0.69 0.66 17.55
CA PHE A 61 -0.17 0.69 16.36
C PHE A 61 -0.43 -0.69 15.75
N PHE A 62 0.28 -1.75 16.14
CA PHE A 62 -0.17 -3.12 15.81
C PHE A 62 -1.61 -3.34 16.31
N ARG A 63 -1.96 -2.77 17.47
CA ARG A 63 -3.34 -2.75 17.99
C ARG A 63 -4.28 -1.75 17.29
N LEU A 64 -3.84 -1.07 16.24
CA LEU A 64 -4.63 -0.08 15.48
C LEU A 64 -4.67 -0.38 13.98
N ALA A 65 -3.92 -1.36 13.49
CA ALA A 65 -4.03 -1.83 12.13
C ALA A 65 -5.39 -2.51 11.97
N PRO A 66 -6.28 -2.04 11.07
CA PRO A 66 -7.59 -2.65 10.89
C PRO A 66 -7.54 -4.15 10.53
N SER A 67 -6.42 -4.60 9.97
CA SER A 67 -6.15 -6.01 9.67
C SER A 67 -6.01 -6.90 10.89
N ASP A 68 -5.60 -6.36 12.04
CA ASP A 68 -5.21 -7.14 13.21
C ASP A 68 -6.37 -7.35 14.20
N PHE A 69 -7.55 -6.82 13.87
CA PHE A 69 -8.78 -6.92 14.67
C PHE A 69 -9.68 -8.11 14.31
N TYR A 70 -9.26 -8.99 13.39
CA TYR A 70 -10.05 -10.12 12.88
C TYR A 70 -9.31 -11.44 13.01
#